data_AF-A0A8S3WEN6-F1
#
_entry.id   AF-A0A8S3WEN6-F1
#
_cell.length_a   1.000
_cell.length_b   1.000
_cell.length_c   1.000
_cell.angle_alpha   90.00
_cell.angle_beta   90.00
_cell.angle_gamma   90.00
#
_symmetry.space_group_name_H-M   'P 1'
#
loop_
_entity.id
_entity.type
_entity.pdbx_description
1 polymer ?
#
loop_
_entity_poly.entity_id
_entity_poly.type
_entity_poly.pdbx_seq_one_letter_code
_entity_poly.pdbx_strand_id
1 'polypeptide(L)'
;MIVSTVIIISIETSMLPYEGDPLSPENLIQENIKHFCRLMQFAKQLGPPIYPAKVTNGNITHIHGLSCVSNSSLYMIAVDSVQNHHFPEALGIDITKKKDMTAVVILDSKQGSQYVLSEDYSAKSVRDFIYNFTHNNLKRSLRTHVADAAHTHYYGSNTTIGECENIINITDLTTHTFRRFVRTPGTLSVVAVCGGSCGAHASRALASAARLLERCGLRARAARLDAARHDLPAHLDLHAYPALLVFHADGSGEADSRAYPAGERVSTGGLVALALRALPAPRRLLVRLALCAHHANVGKGACLNDIREHITTVIGRNLKYWRQTDVRELKDSILKRLQHLNQVSLYLSLLHTNDLKENNTKQKLLLNAIEALTGAWKIDISMLRKNVTTTDRTR
;
A
#
# COMPACT_ATOMS: atom_id res chain seq x y z
N MET A 1 5.87 30.32 98.64
CA MET A 1 6.73 29.62 97.66
C MET A 1 5.86 28.63 96.91
N ILE A 2 5.53 28.93 95.65
CA ILE A 2 4.82 27.99 94.77
C ILE A 2 5.91 27.35 93.91
N VAL A 3 6.16 26.06 94.14
CA VAL A 3 7.08 25.26 93.33
C VAL A 3 6.29 24.76 92.13
N SER A 4 6.42 25.44 90.99
CA SER A 4 5.91 24.94 89.72
C SER A 4 6.85 23.86 89.20
N THR A 5 6.44 22.61 89.35
CA THR A 5 7.05 21.47 88.67
C THR A 5 6.55 21.45 87.23
N VAL A 6 7.40 21.85 86.28
CA VAL A 6 7.12 21.68 84.84
C VAL A 6 7.33 20.21 84.52
N ILE A 7 6.23 19.47 84.37
CA ILE A 7 6.25 18.10 83.84
C ILE A 7 6.44 18.22 82.33
N ILE A 8 7.65 17.95 81.84
CA ILE A 8 7.90 17.75 80.41
C ILE A 8 7.39 16.36 80.08
N ILE A 9 6.21 16.29 79.46
CA ILE A 9 5.69 15.05 78.88
C ILE A 9 6.53 14.74 77.65
N SER A 10 7.42 13.75 77.72
CA SER A 10 8.06 13.18 76.54
C SER A 10 7.00 12.41 75.76
N ILE A 11 6.54 12.98 74.66
CA ILE A 11 5.68 12.27 73.71
C ILE A 11 6.59 11.26 73.00
N GLU A 12 6.51 9.99 73.39
CA GLU A 12 7.08 8.89 72.61
C GLU A 12 6.28 8.76 71.32
N THR A 13 6.75 9.43 70.27
CA THR A 13 6.30 9.18 68.92
C THR A 13 6.92 7.87 68.43
N SER A 14 6.18 7.05 67.69
CA SER A 14 6.72 5.85 67.02
C SER A 14 7.71 6.18 65.88
N MET A 15 8.08 7.44 65.72
CA MET A 15 9.12 7.87 64.80
C MET A 15 10.47 7.53 65.40
N LEU A 16 11.27 6.76 64.67
CA LEU A 16 12.67 6.55 64.98
C LEU A 16 13.37 7.91 65.11
N PRO A 17 14.32 8.07 66.05
CA PRO A 17 15.12 9.29 66.12
C PRO A 17 15.75 9.57 64.76
N TYR A 18 15.85 10.85 64.40
CA TYR A 18 16.36 11.35 63.10
C TYR A 18 17.66 10.66 62.63
N GLU A 19 18.48 10.22 63.57
CA GLU A 19 19.69 9.43 63.33
C GLU A 19 19.37 7.95 63.16
N GLY A 20 19.01 7.54 61.94
CA GLY A 20 18.93 6.13 61.55
C GLY A 20 17.62 5.70 60.88
N ASP A 21 16.66 6.60 60.66
CA ASP A 21 15.45 6.27 59.91
C ASP A 21 15.78 6.11 58.40
N PRO A 22 15.66 4.90 57.82
CA PRO A 22 15.90 4.68 56.39
C PRO A 22 14.94 5.45 55.48
N LEU A 23 13.79 5.89 55.99
CA LEU A 23 12.79 6.68 55.26
C LEU A 23 12.85 8.18 55.55
N SER A 24 13.86 8.64 56.29
CA SER A 24 14.09 10.07 56.48
C SER A 24 14.28 10.79 55.13
N PRO A 25 13.86 12.06 55.02
CA PRO A 25 14.04 12.84 53.79
C PRO A 25 15.50 12.82 53.27
N GLU A 26 16.47 12.90 54.18
CA GLU A 26 17.90 12.85 53.86
C GLU A 26 18.31 11.50 53.27
N ASN A 27 17.85 10.40 53.85
CA ASN A 27 18.16 9.05 53.35
C ASN A 27 17.45 8.76 52.03
N LEU A 28 16.22 9.25 51.82
CA LEU A 28 15.52 9.14 50.54
C LEU A 28 16.25 9.91 49.42
N ILE A 29 16.79 11.10 49.73
CA ILE A 29 17.64 11.86 48.77
C ILE A 29 18.89 11.04 48.44
N GLN A 30 19.58 10.50 49.45
CA GLN A 30 20.76 9.66 49.22
C GLN A 30 20.44 8.39 48.43
N GLU A 31 19.31 7.74 48.71
CA GLU A 31 18.88 6.53 48.00
C GLU A 31 18.55 6.86 46.54
N ASN A 32 17.89 7.99 46.27
CA ASN A 32 17.64 8.48 44.92
C ASN A 32 18.96 8.72 44.16
N ILE A 33 19.94 9.36 44.82
CA ILE A 33 21.30 9.55 44.22
C ILE A 33 21.95 8.19 43.93
N LYS A 34 21.93 7.25 44.89
CA LYS A 34 22.47 5.89 44.70
C LYS A 34 21.77 5.16 43.55
N HIS A 35 20.45 5.31 43.43
CA HIS A 35 19.68 4.75 42.33
C HIS A 35 20.13 5.32 40.98
N PHE A 36 20.25 6.64 40.85
CA PHE A 36 20.80 7.28 39.64
C PHE A 36 22.23 6.84 39.33
N CYS A 37 23.09 6.68 40.34
CA CYS A 37 24.44 6.15 40.14
C CYS A 37 24.43 4.71 39.62
N ARG A 38 23.54 3.84 40.14
CA ARG A 38 23.36 2.46 39.64
C ARG A 38 22.87 2.45 38.20
N LEU A 39 21.89 3.29 37.86
CA LEU A 39 21.40 3.45 36.49
C LEU A 39 22.52 3.90 35.55
N MET A 40 23.32 4.89 35.96
CA MET A 40 24.44 5.39 35.16
C MET A 40 25.56 4.35 35.01
N GLN A 41 25.80 3.55 36.04
CA GLN A 41 26.75 2.44 35.98
C GLN A 41 26.27 1.34 35.03
N PHE A 42 24.98 1.00 35.06
CA PHE A 42 24.36 0.07 34.11
C PHE A 42 24.42 0.61 32.67
N ALA A 43 24.10 1.88 32.46
CA ALA A 43 24.23 2.53 31.16
C ALA A 43 25.68 2.47 30.63
N LYS A 44 26.67 2.68 31.50
CA LYS A 44 28.10 2.58 31.14
C LYS A 44 28.53 1.15 30.77
N GLN A 45 27.86 0.12 31.30
CA GLN A 45 28.07 -1.27 30.89
C GLN A 45 27.52 -1.53 29.47
N LEU A 46 26.41 -0.89 29.10
CA LEU A 46 25.82 -0.99 27.77
C LEU A 46 26.63 -0.22 26.72
N GLY A 47 27.17 0.95 27.06
CA GLY A 47 28.03 1.72 26.17
C GLY A 47 28.61 2.98 26.83
N PRO A 48 29.72 3.53 26.30
CA PRO A 48 30.25 4.79 26.78
C PRO A 48 29.30 5.95 26.45
N PRO A 49 29.27 7.02 27.26
CA PRO A 49 28.51 8.22 26.92
C PRO A 49 29.06 8.82 25.63
N ILE A 50 28.20 8.96 24.62
CA ILE A 50 28.55 9.54 23.34
C ILE A 50 28.36 11.05 23.42
N TYR A 51 29.45 11.78 23.17
CA TYR A 51 29.40 13.23 22.99
C TYR A 51 29.53 13.54 21.49
N PRO A 52 28.72 14.45 20.95
CA PRO A 52 28.88 14.86 19.56
C PRO A 52 30.29 15.40 19.36
N ALA A 53 30.99 14.90 18.34
CA ALA A 53 32.33 15.36 18.01
C ALA A 53 32.32 16.87 17.79
N LYS A 54 33.22 17.60 18.46
CA LYS A 54 33.41 19.03 18.23
C LYS A 54 33.93 19.21 16.80
N VAL A 55 33.17 19.91 15.97
CA VAL A 55 33.57 20.24 14.60
C VAL A 55 34.65 21.31 14.69
N THR A 56 35.92 20.91 14.56
CA THR A 56 37.06 21.81 14.77
C THR A 56 37.49 22.58 13.52
N ASN A 57 37.17 22.11 12.30
CA ASN A 57 37.39 22.84 11.03
C ASN A 57 36.50 22.27 9.91
N GLY A 58 35.60 23.07 9.35
CA GLY A 58 34.77 22.70 8.20
C GLY A 58 33.73 23.78 7.86
N ASN A 59 33.23 23.78 6.62
CA ASN A 59 32.11 24.61 6.20
C ASN A 59 30.86 24.20 7.00
N ILE A 60 30.48 25.00 8.00
CA ILE A 60 29.37 24.72 8.90
C ILE A 60 28.08 25.21 8.24
N THR A 61 27.13 24.31 8.02
CA THR A 61 25.79 24.70 7.61
C THR A 61 25.07 25.36 8.78
N HIS A 62 24.67 26.61 8.60
CA HIS A 62 23.89 27.35 9.58
C HIS A 62 22.40 27.06 9.37
N ILE A 63 21.75 26.51 10.40
CA ILE A 63 20.31 26.22 10.38
C ILE A 63 19.46 27.30 11.08
N HIS A 64 20.12 28.33 11.63
CA HIS A 64 19.44 29.44 12.28
C HIS A 64 18.65 30.27 11.24
N GLY A 65 17.39 30.58 11.54
CA GLY A 65 16.54 31.37 10.65
C GLY A 65 15.90 30.61 9.48
N LEU A 66 16.17 29.31 9.30
CA LEU A 66 15.52 28.50 8.25
C LEU A 66 13.99 28.47 8.36
N SER A 67 13.46 28.60 9.59
CA SER A 67 12.02 28.69 9.85
C SER A 67 11.38 29.99 9.33
N CYS A 68 12.16 31.04 9.07
CA CYS A 68 11.66 32.31 8.52
C CYS A 68 11.63 32.29 6.98
N VAL A 69 12.55 31.53 6.38
CA VAL A 69 12.71 31.45 4.92
C VAL A 69 11.79 30.39 4.32
N SER A 70 11.55 29.30 5.05
CA SER A 70 10.69 28.20 4.62
C SER A 70 9.41 28.16 5.44
N ASN A 71 8.30 27.73 4.82
CA ASN A 71 7.03 27.48 5.52
C ASN A 71 7.04 26.12 6.26
N SER A 72 8.20 25.72 6.79
CA SER A 72 8.41 24.44 7.46
C SER A 72 8.94 24.67 8.87
N SER A 73 8.29 24.03 9.84
CA SER A 73 8.73 23.99 11.24
C SER A 73 9.11 22.56 11.59
N LEU A 74 10.15 22.41 12.39
CA LEU A 74 10.66 21.12 12.86
C LEU A 74 10.63 21.09 14.39
N TYR A 75 10.07 20.01 14.94
CA TYR A 75 10.14 19.71 16.35
C TYR A 75 11.18 18.62 16.56
N MET A 76 12.11 18.84 17.50
CA MET A 76 13.14 17.87 17.82
C MET A 76 12.73 17.10 19.07
N ILE A 77 12.68 15.77 18.94
CA ILE A 77 12.37 14.85 20.05
C ILE A 77 13.53 13.87 20.15
N ALA A 78 14.07 13.70 21.35
CA ALA A 78 15.04 12.66 21.66
C ALA A 78 14.30 11.49 22.32
N VAL A 79 14.56 10.28 21.86
CA VAL A 79 13.95 9.05 22.36
C VAL A 79 15.07 8.08 22.75
N ASP A 80 14.97 7.50 23.94
CA ASP A 80 15.89 6.46 24.39
C ASP A 80 15.70 5.18 23.55
N SER A 81 16.71 4.82 22.78
CA SER A 81 16.69 3.65 21.88
C SER A 81 16.73 2.32 22.63
N VAL A 82 17.23 2.28 23.87
CA VAL A 82 17.29 1.04 24.67
C VAL A 82 15.90 0.67 25.18
N GLN A 83 15.20 1.63 25.78
CA GLN A 83 13.83 1.40 26.26
C GLN A 83 12.82 1.30 25.12
N ASN A 84 13.02 2.06 24.03
CA ASN A 84 12.05 2.19 22.95
C ASN A 84 12.56 1.62 21.61
N HIS A 85 13.28 0.50 21.64
CA HIS A 85 13.83 -0.16 20.43
C HIS A 85 12.77 -0.47 19.36
N HIS A 86 11.53 -0.71 19.76
CA HIS A 86 10.41 -0.97 18.85
C HIS A 86 10.08 0.22 17.93
N PHE A 87 10.40 1.46 18.33
CA PHE A 87 10.12 2.66 17.55
C PHE A 87 10.99 2.78 16.28
N PRO A 88 12.34 2.74 16.37
CA PRO A 88 13.18 2.71 15.17
C PRO A 88 12.92 1.47 14.31
N GLU A 89 12.62 0.31 14.91
CA GLU A 89 12.24 -0.89 14.16
C GLU A 89 10.96 -0.69 13.33
N ALA A 90 9.92 -0.06 13.90
CA ALA A 90 8.69 0.28 13.18
C ALA A 90 8.93 1.27 12.01
N LEU A 91 9.99 2.08 12.11
CA LEU A 91 10.48 2.97 11.04
C LEU A 91 11.38 2.25 10.03
N GLY A 92 11.61 0.95 10.19
CA GLY A 92 12.45 0.13 9.31
C GLY A 92 13.94 0.28 9.58
N ILE A 93 14.34 0.73 10.77
CA ILE A 93 15.73 0.99 11.15
C ILE A 93 16.17 -0.04 12.17
N ASP A 94 17.18 -0.83 11.82
CA ASP A 94 17.86 -1.68 12.77
C ASP A 94 18.86 -0.86 13.59
N ILE A 95 18.42 -0.44 14.78
CA ILE A 95 19.20 0.41 15.67
C ILE A 95 20.43 -0.31 16.24
N THR A 96 20.38 -1.64 16.34
CA THR A 96 21.48 -2.45 16.90
C THR A 96 22.68 -2.50 15.96
N LYS A 97 22.44 -2.40 14.65
CA LYS A 97 23.49 -2.34 13.62
C LYS A 97 24.05 -0.94 13.41
N LYS A 98 23.43 0.09 13.96
CA LYS A 98 23.90 1.48 13.86
C LYS A 98 24.95 1.75 14.93
N LYS A 99 25.96 2.53 14.55
CA LYS A 99 26.98 3.01 15.49
C LYS A 99 26.30 3.72 16.66
N ASP A 100 26.73 3.40 17.87
CA ASP A 100 26.25 4.03 19.10
C ASP A 100 24.72 3.91 19.32
N MET A 101 24.05 2.95 18.66
CA MET A 101 22.60 2.75 18.70
C MET A 101 21.80 4.05 18.51
N THR A 102 22.32 4.94 17.65
CA THR A 102 21.76 6.27 17.41
C THR A 102 21.35 6.41 15.94
N ALA A 103 20.13 6.89 15.72
CA ALA A 103 19.61 7.20 14.40
C ALA A 103 18.83 8.52 14.44
N VAL A 104 18.90 9.29 13.35
CA VAL A 104 18.16 10.55 13.20
C VAL A 104 17.17 10.38 12.05
N VAL A 105 15.91 10.71 12.33
CA VAL A 105 14.81 10.58 11.37
C VAL A 105 14.01 11.87 11.37
N ILE A 106 13.65 12.35 10.17
CA ILE A 106 12.65 13.41 10.01
C ILE A 106 11.36 12.76 9.53
N LEU A 107 10.28 13.00 10.26
CA LEU A 107 8.93 12.54 9.93
C LEU A 107 8.11 13.74 9.47
N ASP A 108 7.74 13.77 8.19
CA ASP A 108 6.81 14.75 7.64
C ASP A 108 5.38 14.21 7.75
N SER A 109 4.62 14.74 8.72
CA SER A 109 3.22 14.35 8.95
C SER A 109 2.28 14.81 7.83
N LYS A 110 2.60 15.88 7.11
CA LYS A 110 1.74 16.39 6.02
C LYS A 110 1.84 15.51 4.78
N GLN A 111 3.03 15.00 4.48
CA GLN A 111 3.28 14.15 3.31
C GLN A 111 3.33 12.65 3.63
N GLY A 112 3.11 12.26 4.90
CA GLY A 112 3.24 10.87 5.34
C GLY A 112 4.58 10.24 4.96
N SER A 113 5.65 11.04 5.02
CA SER A 113 6.97 10.71 4.46
C SER A 113 8.02 10.70 5.55
N GLN A 114 8.93 9.72 5.50
CA GLN A 114 10.04 9.60 6.43
C GLN A 114 11.38 9.79 5.71
N TYR A 115 12.33 10.39 6.39
CA TYR A 115 13.70 10.60 5.91
C TYR A 115 14.65 10.11 6.98
N VAL A 116 15.63 9.28 6.61
CA VAL A 116 16.59 8.69 7.55
C VAL A 116 17.98 9.21 7.22
N LEU A 117 18.72 9.61 8.25
CA LEU A 117 20.12 10.00 8.10
C LEU A 117 20.95 8.76 7.73
N SER A 118 21.57 8.79 6.55
CA SER A 118 22.43 7.69 6.07
C SER A 118 23.80 7.70 6.73
N GLU A 119 24.34 8.88 7.01
CA GLU A 119 25.67 9.10 7.60
C GLU A 119 25.70 8.86 9.11
N ASP A 120 26.90 8.79 9.67
CA ASP A 120 27.10 8.74 11.11
C ASP A 120 26.57 10.00 11.80
N TYR A 121 26.09 9.83 13.03
CA TYR A 121 25.60 10.93 13.84
C TYR A 121 26.72 11.92 14.18
N SER A 122 26.55 13.17 13.76
CA SER A 122 27.43 14.29 14.12
C SER A 122 26.65 15.60 14.07
N ALA A 123 27.15 16.63 14.75
CA ALA A 123 26.54 17.96 14.69
C ALA A 123 26.48 18.51 13.25
N LYS A 124 27.46 18.18 12.41
CA LYS A 124 27.49 18.59 11.00
C LYS A 124 26.45 17.82 10.18
N SER A 125 26.45 16.48 10.26
CA SER A 125 25.54 15.64 9.47
C SER A 125 24.07 15.92 9.79
N VAL A 126 23.73 16.22 11.05
CA VAL A 126 22.37 16.65 11.43
C VAL A 126 21.99 18.00 10.83
N ARG A 127 22.92 18.98 10.82
CA ARG A 127 22.66 20.30 10.22
C ARG A 127 22.49 20.22 8.71
N ASP A 128 23.37 19.46 8.04
CA ASP A 128 23.29 19.21 6.59
C ASP A 128 21.99 18.48 6.23
N PHE A 129 21.57 17.54 7.07
CA PHE A 129 20.32 16.80 6.90
C PHE A 129 19.08 17.71 7.01
N ILE A 130 19.03 18.56 8.03
CA ILE A 130 17.95 19.55 8.19
C ILE A 130 17.94 20.53 7.02
N TYR A 131 19.11 21.05 6.63
CA TYR A 131 19.23 21.96 5.50
C TYR A 131 18.76 21.33 4.18
N ASN A 132 19.14 20.08 3.92
CA ASN A 132 18.70 19.36 2.72
C ASN A 132 17.20 19.05 2.75
N PHE A 133 16.63 18.79 3.93
CA PHE A 133 15.19 18.60 4.10
C PHE A 133 14.42 19.87 3.73
N THR A 134 14.82 21.03 4.26
CA THR A 134 14.13 22.31 4.00
C THR A 134 14.18 22.73 2.53
N HIS A 135 15.18 22.25 1.77
CA HIS A 135 15.31 22.50 0.33
C HIS A 135 14.70 21.39 -0.55
N ASN A 136 13.97 20.42 0.04
CA ASN A 136 13.40 19.27 -0.67
C ASN A 136 14.43 18.42 -1.44
N ASN A 137 15.69 18.42 -1.00
CA ASN A 137 16.79 17.68 -1.63
C ASN A 137 16.95 16.25 -1.08
N LEU A 138 16.19 15.90 -0.04
CA LEU A 138 16.22 14.55 0.53
C LEU A 138 15.33 13.58 -0.23
N LYS A 139 15.82 12.36 -0.40
CA LYS A 139 15.02 11.24 -0.90
C LYS A 139 14.25 10.64 0.27
N ARG A 140 12.94 10.43 0.07
CA ARG A 140 12.10 9.70 1.01
C ARG A 140 12.69 8.30 1.24
N SER A 141 12.84 7.93 2.51
CA SER A 141 13.15 6.56 2.91
C SER A 141 11.86 5.75 2.86
N LEU A 142 11.90 4.61 2.19
CA LEU A 142 10.80 3.65 2.18
C LEU A 142 11.16 2.49 3.08
N ARG A 143 10.27 2.15 4.00
CA ARG A 143 10.43 0.97 4.85
C ARG A 143 10.45 -0.26 3.98
N THR A 144 11.58 -0.94 3.98
CA THR A 144 11.75 -2.23 3.32
C THR A 144 12.23 -3.18 4.38
N HIS A 145 11.44 -4.22 4.63
CA HIS A 145 11.72 -5.37 5.49
C HIS A 145 12.99 -5.28 6.36
N VAL A 146 12.83 -5.10 7.67
CA VAL A 146 13.93 -5.34 8.61
C VAL A 146 14.14 -6.86 8.66
N ALA A 147 15.27 -7.34 8.13
CA ALA A 147 15.64 -8.74 8.21
C ALA A 147 15.70 -9.17 9.68
N ASP A 148 14.92 -10.19 10.03
CA ASP A 148 14.88 -10.84 11.35
C ASP A 148 15.03 -9.85 12.52
N ALA A 149 14.00 -9.05 12.80
CA ALA A 149 13.86 -8.59 14.17
C ALA A 149 13.67 -9.85 15.01
N ALA A 150 14.75 -10.28 15.69
CA ALA A 150 14.89 -11.56 16.38
C ALA A 150 13.79 -11.84 17.43
N HIS A 151 12.99 -10.82 17.75
CA HIS A 151 11.88 -10.86 18.70
C HIS A 151 10.52 -10.49 18.09
N THR A 152 10.44 -10.27 16.77
CA THR A 152 9.17 -10.11 16.06
C THR A 152 8.88 -11.39 15.29
N HIS A 153 7.78 -12.05 15.62
CA HIS A 153 7.34 -13.21 14.86
C HIS A 153 7.02 -12.78 13.42
N TYR A 154 7.81 -13.25 12.46
CA TYR A 154 7.43 -13.24 11.06
C TYR A 154 6.65 -14.52 10.76
N TYR A 155 5.35 -14.39 10.56
CA TYR A 155 4.51 -15.48 10.05
C TYR A 155 4.62 -15.61 8.53
N GLY A 156 5.85 -15.67 8.01
CA GLY A 156 6.07 -16.10 6.64
C GLY A 156 6.41 -17.57 6.63
N SER A 157 5.64 -18.34 5.86
CA SER A 157 6.02 -19.72 5.60
C SER A 157 7.08 -19.72 4.50
N ASN A 158 8.35 -19.95 4.85
CA ASN A 158 9.38 -20.39 3.88
C ASN A 158 9.14 -21.84 3.41
N THR A 159 7.89 -22.30 3.44
CA THR A 159 7.53 -23.61 2.91
C THR A 159 7.46 -23.50 1.40
N THR A 160 8.43 -24.10 0.73
CA THR A 160 8.26 -24.59 -0.64
C THR A 160 7.12 -25.60 -0.62
N ILE A 161 5.91 -25.13 -0.87
CA ILE A 161 4.74 -26.01 -1.01
C ILE A 161 5.00 -26.84 -2.25
N GLY A 162 5.14 -28.17 -2.07
CA GLY A 162 5.27 -29.12 -3.16
C GLY A 162 4.16 -28.93 -4.20
N GLU A 163 4.50 -29.16 -5.46
CA GLU A 163 3.63 -28.97 -6.63
C GLU A 163 2.30 -29.71 -6.46
N CYS A 164 1.30 -29.02 -5.94
CA CYS A 164 -0.08 -29.46 -5.97
C CYS A 164 -0.77 -28.64 -7.07
N GLU A 165 -1.25 -29.32 -8.11
CA GLU A 165 -1.78 -28.75 -9.37
C GLU A 165 -2.99 -27.80 -9.23
N ASN A 166 -3.45 -27.52 -8.01
CA ASN A 166 -4.65 -26.72 -7.74
C ASN A 166 -4.49 -25.67 -6.62
N ILE A 167 -3.27 -25.39 -6.18
CA ILE A 167 -3.00 -24.39 -5.14
C ILE A 167 -2.81 -23.00 -5.77
N ILE A 168 -3.60 -22.04 -5.30
CA ILE A 168 -3.39 -20.63 -5.62
C ILE A 168 -2.47 -20.06 -4.57
N ASN A 169 -1.30 -19.63 -5.03
CA ASN A 169 -0.33 -18.99 -4.16
C ASN A 169 -0.69 -17.50 -4.02
N ILE A 170 -0.90 -17.05 -2.78
CA ILE A 170 -0.95 -15.62 -2.45
C ILE A 170 0.49 -15.20 -2.21
N THR A 171 1.05 -14.40 -3.10
CA THR A 171 2.45 -13.96 -2.97
C THR A 171 2.58 -12.78 -2.02
N ASP A 172 3.55 -12.86 -1.12
CA ASP A 172 3.86 -11.79 -0.17
C ASP A 172 4.74 -10.75 -0.85
N LEU A 173 4.25 -9.52 -0.91
CA LEU A 173 4.94 -8.41 -1.54
C LEU A 173 5.68 -7.58 -0.50
N THR A 174 6.89 -7.20 -0.88
CA THR A 174 7.67 -6.18 -0.21
C THR A 174 7.66 -4.91 -1.04
N THR A 175 8.09 -3.80 -0.46
CA THR A 175 8.27 -2.53 -1.16
C THR A 175 9.09 -2.66 -2.46
N HIS A 176 10.10 -3.55 -2.47
CA HIS A 176 10.96 -3.79 -3.63
C HIS A 176 10.28 -4.65 -4.70
N THR A 177 9.51 -5.68 -4.30
CA THR A 177 8.87 -6.60 -5.24
C THR A 177 7.53 -6.08 -5.78
N PHE A 178 6.89 -5.14 -5.07
CA PHE A 178 5.58 -4.58 -5.41
C PHE A 178 5.51 -4.05 -6.85
N ARG A 179 6.43 -3.15 -7.22
CA ARG A 179 6.44 -2.54 -8.57
C ARG A 179 6.63 -3.59 -9.67
N ARG A 180 7.53 -4.55 -9.45
CA ARG A 180 7.78 -5.63 -10.42
C ARG A 180 6.55 -6.53 -10.58
N PHE A 181 5.85 -6.82 -9.49
CA PHE A 181 4.65 -7.65 -9.49
C PHE A 181 3.48 -6.96 -10.22
N VAL A 182 3.23 -5.69 -9.91
CA VAL A 182 2.13 -4.91 -10.49
C VAL A 182 2.32 -4.61 -11.98
N ARG A 183 3.58 -4.43 -12.43
CA ARG A 183 3.90 -4.11 -13.83
C ARG A 183 4.08 -5.32 -14.73
N THR A 184 3.84 -6.54 -14.24
CA THR A 184 4.01 -7.75 -15.05
C THR A 184 3.00 -7.75 -16.21
N PRO A 185 3.45 -7.69 -17.47
CA PRO A 185 2.55 -7.58 -18.61
C PRO A 185 1.77 -8.87 -18.82
N GLY A 186 0.50 -8.75 -19.20
CA GLY A 186 -0.37 -9.89 -19.51
C GLY A 186 -0.96 -10.59 -18.29
N THR A 187 -0.69 -10.13 -17.08
CA THR A 187 -1.28 -10.66 -15.84
C THR A 187 -2.07 -9.60 -15.11
N LEU A 188 -3.31 -9.92 -14.71
CA LEU A 188 -4.09 -9.06 -13.82
C LEU A 188 -3.63 -9.29 -12.37
N SER A 189 -3.13 -8.24 -11.72
CA SER A 189 -2.64 -8.34 -10.35
C SER A 189 -3.71 -7.83 -9.39
N VAL A 190 -4.11 -8.66 -8.42
CA VAL A 190 -5.03 -8.29 -7.34
C VAL A 190 -4.23 -8.29 -6.04
N VAL A 191 -4.11 -7.13 -5.39
CA VAL A 191 -3.29 -6.94 -4.20
C VAL A 191 -4.18 -6.55 -3.02
N ALA A 192 -4.06 -7.27 -1.92
CA ALA A 192 -4.58 -6.87 -0.62
C ALA A 192 -3.49 -6.15 0.16
N VAL A 193 -3.75 -4.90 0.54
CA VAL A 193 -2.88 -4.12 1.42
C VAL A 193 -3.50 -4.10 2.81
N CYS A 194 -2.78 -4.59 3.80
CA CYS A 194 -3.26 -4.79 5.16
C CYS A 194 -2.32 -4.10 6.15
N GLY A 195 -2.84 -3.50 7.21
CA GLY A 195 -2.02 -2.93 8.30
C GLY A 195 -1.54 -4.02 9.26
N GLY A 196 -0.75 -4.97 8.78
CA GLY A 196 -0.37 -6.20 9.48
C GLY A 196 -0.90 -7.45 8.78
N SER A 197 -1.40 -8.42 9.56
CA SER A 197 -1.98 -9.63 8.99
C SER A 197 -3.33 -9.35 8.31
N CYS A 198 -3.46 -9.76 7.04
CA CYS A 198 -4.74 -9.72 6.36
C CYS A 198 -5.74 -10.67 7.00
N GLY A 199 -6.92 -10.17 7.38
CA GLY A 199 -7.99 -11.00 7.91
C GLY A 199 -8.38 -12.14 6.96
N ALA A 200 -8.75 -13.29 7.51
CA ALA A 200 -9.06 -14.50 6.74
C ALA A 200 -10.13 -14.29 5.66
N HIS A 201 -11.07 -13.37 5.88
CA HIS A 201 -12.08 -12.99 4.89
C HIS A 201 -11.50 -12.36 3.63
N ALA A 202 -10.56 -11.40 3.77
CA ALA A 202 -9.91 -10.75 2.64
C ALA A 202 -9.04 -11.73 1.88
N SER A 203 -8.24 -12.53 2.58
CA SER A 203 -7.38 -13.56 1.99
C SER A 203 -8.19 -14.63 1.23
N ARG A 204 -9.32 -15.07 1.79
CA ARG A 204 -10.23 -16.03 1.13
C ARG A 204 -10.88 -15.41 -0.11
N ALA A 205 -11.36 -14.18 -0.02
CA ALA A 205 -11.96 -13.48 -1.16
C ALA A 205 -10.94 -13.27 -2.29
N LEU A 206 -9.70 -12.91 -1.94
CA LEU A 206 -8.58 -12.75 -2.87
C LEU A 206 -8.24 -14.06 -3.60
N ALA A 207 -8.01 -15.14 -2.86
CA ALA A 207 -7.70 -16.46 -3.44
C ALA A 207 -8.84 -17.00 -4.30
N SER A 208 -10.08 -16.90 -3.82
CA SER A 208 -11.25 -17.36 -4.58
C SER A 208 -11.50 -16.53 -5.84
N ALA A 209 -11.26 -15.21 -5.80
CA ALA A 209 -11.38 -14.35 -6.97
C ALA A 209 -10.32 -14.69 -8.02
N ALA A 210 -9.05 -14.86 -7.60
CA ALA A 210 -7.98 -15.28 -8.49
C ALA A 210 -8.30 -16.64 -9.14
N ARG A 211 -8.80 -17.62 -8.36
CA ARG A 211 -9.22 -18.93 -8.87
C ARG A 211 -10.26 -18.84 -9.96
N LEU A 212 -11.27 -18.01 -9.71
CA LEU A 212 -12.39 -17.86 -10.62
C LEU A 212 -11.93 -17.20 -11.93
N LEU A 213 -11.06 -16.20 -11.84
CA LEU A 213 -10.51 -15.50 -13.01
C LEU A 213 -9.60 -16.42 -13.83
N GLU A 214 -8.74 -17.21 -13.19
CA GLU A 214 -7.88 -18.20 -13.87
C GLU A 214 -8.69 -19.27 -14.60
N ARG A 215 -9.74 -19.82 -13.96
CA ARG A 215 -10.68 -20.75 -14.60
C ARG A 215 -11.44 -20.15 -15.79
N CYS A 216 -11.52 -18.83 -15.86
CA CYS A 216 -12.13 -18.10 -16.96
C CYS A 216 -11.13 -17.69 -18.05
N GLY A 217 -9.89 -18.20 -18.02
CA GLY A 217 -8.85 -17.93 -19.02
C GLY A 217 -8.11 -16.61 -18.82
N LEU A 218 -8.29 -15.92 -17.68
CA LEU A 218 -7.54 -14.72 -17.34
C LEU A 218 -6.40 -15.07 -16.38
N ARG A 219 -5.16 -14.78 -16.77
CA ARG A 219 -4.01 -14.93 -15.86
C ARG A 219 -4.12 -13.89 -14.73
N ALA A 220 -4.59 -14.31 -13.57
CA ALA A 220 -4.80 -13.46 -12.41
C ALA A 220 -3.84 -13.87 -11.28
N ARG A 221 -3.16 -12.92 -10.67
CA ARG A 221 -2.25 -13.17 -9.55
C ARG A 221 -2.77 -12.50 -8.30
N ALA A 222 -2.84 -13.26 -7.22
CA ALA A 222 -3.20 -12.78 -5.90
C ALA A 222 -1.93 -12.46 -5.11
N ALA A 223 -1.92 -11.28 -4.48
CA ALA A 223 -0.83 -10.86 -3.62
C ALA A 223 -1.33 -10.19 -2.35
N ARG A 224 -0.51 -10.23 -1.31
CA ARG A 224 -0.72 -9.44 -0.09
C ARG A 224 0.50 -8.58 0.20
N LEU A 225 0.27 -7.38 0.74
CA LEU A 225 1.32 -6.48 1.19
C LEU A 225 0.96 -6.00 2.60
N ASP A 226 1.92 -6.12 3.50
CA ASP A 226 1.81 -5.63 4.87
C ASP A 226 2.25 -4.16 4.93
N ALA A 227 1.29 -3.24 5.01
CA ALA A 227 1.51 -1.80 5.14
C ALA A 227 2.14 -1.40 6.49
N ALA A 228 2.08 -2.25 7.52
CA ALA A 228 2.76 -1.99 8.78
C ALA A 228 4.28 -2.12 8.62
N ARG A 229 4.76 -2.95 7.68
CA ARG A 229 6.18 -3.26 7.47
C ARG A 229 6.75 -2.76 6.14
N HIS A 230 5.89 -2.46 5.18
CA HIS A 230 6.27 -2.08 3.81
C HIS A 230 5.53 -0.83 3.38
N ASP A 231 6.30 0.16 2.94
CA ASP A 231 5.71 1.39 2.41
C ASP A 231 5.34 1.23 0.94
N LEU A 232 4.18 1.77 0.58
CA LEU A 232 3.79 1.91 -0.81
C LEU A 232 4.32 3.21 -1.42
N PRO A 233 4.41 3.29 -2.76
CA PRO A 233 4.67 4.55 -3.44
C PRO A 233 3.67 5.64 -3.02
N ALA A 234 4.14 6.89 -2.91
CA ALA A 234 3.33 8.01 -2.39
C ALA A 234 2.01 8.27 -3.13
N HIS A 235 1.88 7.87 -4.40
CA HIS A 235 0.65 8.05 -5.17
C HIS A 235 -0.46 7.04 -4.84
N LEU A 236 -0.13 5.97 -4.09
CA LEU A 236 -1.05 4.94 -3.62
C LEU A 236 -1.34 5.15 -2.13
N ASP A 237 -1.66 6.39 -1.74
CA ASP A 237 -2.02 6.67 -0.35
C ASP A 237 -3.36 5.99 -0.01
N LEU A 238 -3.37 5.24 1.09
CA LEU A 238 -4.50 4.38 1.48
C LEU A 238 -5.03 4.86 2.82
N HIS A 239 -6.29 5.30 2.83
CA HIS A 239 -6.91 5.85 4.04
C HIS A 239 -7.49 4.79 4.99
N ALA A 240 -7.67 3.54 4.54
CA ALA A 240 -8.26 2.47 5.34
C ALA A 240 -7.69 1.10 4.97
N TYR A 241 -7.58 0.22 5.96
CA TYR A 241 -7.16 -1.16 5.80
C TYR A 241 -8.27 -2.15 6.20
N PRO A 242 -8.40 -3.30 5.54
CA PRO A 242 -7.64 -3.72 4.36
C PRO A 242 -8.11 -3.00 3.09
N ALA A 243 -7.17 -2.52 2.27
CA ALA A 243 -7.45 -1.96 0.95
C ALA A 243 -7.19 -3.03 -0.13
N LEU A 244 -8.12 -3.18 -1.06
CA LEU A 244 -7.98 -4.12 -2.17
C LEU A 244 -7.80 -3.35 -3.46
N LEU A 245 -6.72 -3.63 -4.16
CA LEU A 245 -6.33 -2.94 -5.38
C LEU A 245 -6.28 -3.92 -6.53
N VAL A 246 -6.85 -3.53 -7.66
CA VAL A 246 -6.75 -4.25 -8.92
C VAL A 246 -5.90 -3.45 -9.88
N PHE A 247 -4.89 -4.10 -10.42
CA PHE A 247 -3.95 -3.55 -11.38
C PHE A 247 -4.16 -4.15 -12.76
N HIS A 248 -4.07 -3.29 -13.77
CA HIS A 248 -4.32 -3.63 -15.17
C HIS A 248 -3.25 -4.56 -15.75
N ALA A 249 -3.66 -5.45 -16.66
CA ALA A 249 -2.77 -6.38 -17.35
C ALA A 249 -1.90 -5.73 -18.45
N ASP A 250 -2.16 -4.46 -18.79
CA ASP A 250 -1.50 -3.76 -19.90
C ASP A 250 -0.19 -3.06 -19.47
N GLY A 251 0.23 -3.24 -18.21
CA GLY A 251 1.49 -2.70 -17.69
C GLY A 251 1.42 -1.24 -17.22
N SER A 252 0.32 -0.53 -17.44
CA SER A 252 0.03 0.80 -16.85
C SER A 252 -0.29 0.78 -15.35
N GLY A 253 -0.03 -0.36 -14.70
CA GLY A 253 -0.67 -0.83 -13.47
C GLY A 253 -0.88 0.22 -12.39
N GLU A 254 0.14 1.02 -12.06
CA GLU A 254 0.09 1.98 -10.96
C GLU A 254 -0.94 3.11 -11.17
N ALA A 255 -0.97 3.75 -12.34
CA ALA A 255 -1.78 4.95 -12.60
C ALA A 255 -3.27 4.64 -12.82
N ASP A 256 -3.57 3.51 -13.45
CA ASP A 256 -4.95 3.07 -13.74
C ASP A 256 -5.50 2.12 -12.66
N SER A 257 -4.81 1.99 -11.54
CA SER A 257 -5.23 1.08 -10.47
C SER A 257 -6.62 1.43 -9.95
N ARG A 258 -7.40 0.39 -9.61
CA ARG A 258 -8.75 0.56 -9.08
C ARG A 258 -8.81 0.01 -7.67
N ALA A 259 -9.25 0.85 -6.74
CA ALA A 259 -9.50 0.45 -5.36
C ALA A 259 -10.91 -0.11 -5.21
N TYR A 260 -11.03 -1.11 -4.34
CA TYR A 260 -12.32 -1.56 -3.82
C TYR A 260 -12.91 -0.47 -2.93
N PRO A 261 -14.22 -0.18 -3.05
CA PRO A 261 -14.86 0.89 -2.29
C PRO A 261 -14.67 0.70 -0.78
N ALA A 262 -14.28 1.78 -0.10
CA ALA A 262 -14.11 1.80 1.35
C ALA A 262 -15.47 1.59 2.04
N GLY A 263 -15.50 0.71 3.04
CA GLY A 263 -16.71 0.40 3.83
C GLY A 263 -17.60 -0.70 3.26
N GLU A 264 -17.42 -1.14 2.01
CA GLU A 264 -18.14 -2.30 1.50
C GLU A 264 -17.54 -3.61 1.99
N ARG A 265 -18.39 -4.61 2.23
CA ARG A 265 -17.94 -5.95 2.61
C ARG A 265 -17.18 -6.60 1.46
N VAL A 266 -15.94 -7.00 1.73
CA VAL A 266 -15.12 -7.74 0.78
C VAL A 266 -15.78 -9.07 0.42
N SER A 267 -16.05 -9.26 -0.86
CA SER A 267 -16.62 -10.49 -1.40
C SER A 267 -15.87 -10.93 -2.66
N THR A 268 -15.90 -12.23 -2.96
CA THR A 268 -15.34 -12.78 -4.19
C THR A 268 -15.98 -12.16 -5.42
N GLY A 269 -17.31 -12.04 -5.42
CA GLY A 269 -18.06 -11.44 -6.54
C GLY A 269 -17.72 -9.97 -6.75
N GLY A 270 -17.59 -9.19 -5.67
CA GLY A 270 -17.17 -7.79 -5.74
C GLY A 270 -15.76 -7.63 -6.32
N LEU A 271 -14.80 -8.46 -5.89
CA LEU A 271 -13.43 -8.44 -6.41
C LEU A 271 -13.38 -8.82 -7.89
N VAL A 272 -14.13 -9.83 -8.30
CA VAL A 272 -14.26 -10.22 -9.72
C VAL A 272 -14.92 -9.11 -10.52
N ALA A 273 -15.94 -8.45 -9.99
CA ALA A 273 -16.57 -7.31 -10.65
C ALA A 273 -15.59 -6.12 -10.81
N LEU A 274 -14.76 -5.85 -9.81
CA LEU A 274 -13.71 -4.84 -9.87
C LEU A 274 -12.64 -5.21 -10.92
N ALA A 275 -12.22 -6.47 -10.94
CA ALA A 275 -11.32 -7.04 -11.95
C ALA A 275 -11.87 -6.87 -13.37
N LEU A 276 -13.14 -7.21 -13.58
CA LEU A 276 -13.82 -7.04 -14.86
C LEU A 276 -13.87 -5.57 -15.29
N ARG A 277 -14.05 -4.63 -14.36
CA ARG A 277 -14.07 -3.19 -14.65
C ARG A 277 -12.69 -2.66 -15.06
N ALA A 278 -11.61 -3.28 -14.58
CA ALA A 278 -10.24 -2.97 -15.01
C ALA A 278 -9.93 -3.51 -16.41
N LEU A 279 -10.65 -4.52 -16.91
CA LEU A 279 -10.37 -5.07 -18.24
C LEU A 279 -10.92 -4.19 -19.38
N PRO A 280 -10.22 -4.15 -20.54
CA PRO A 280 -10.77 -3.60 -21.78
C PRO A 280 -12.10 -4.28 -22.16
N ALA A 281 -13.02 -3.55 -22.80
CA ALA A 281 -14.38 -4.04 -23.03
C ALA A 281 -14.47 -5.40 -23.77
N PRO A 282 -13.66 -5.71 -24.80
CA PRO A 282 -13.70 -7.01 -25.46
C PRO A 282 -13.24 -8.16 -24.55
N ARG A 283 -12.12 -7.98 -23.83
CA ARG A 283 -11.64 -8.96 -22.84
C ARG A 283 -12.60 -9.14 -21.68
N ARG A 284 -13.21 -8.05 -21.21
CA ARG A 284 -14.26 -8.07 -20.19
C ARG A 284 -15.45 -8.92 -20.63
N LEU A 285 -15.84 -8.86 -21.90
CA LEU A 285 -16.92 -9.67 -22.45
C LEU A 285 -16.55 -11.16 -22.49
N LEU A 286 -15.33 -11.50 -22.94
CA LEU A 286 -14.84 -12.89 -22.93
C LEU A 286 -14.88 -13.50 -21.53
N VAL A 287 -14.33 -12.79 -20.54
CA VAL A 287 -14.27 -13.29 -19.16
C VAL A 287 -15.68 -13.39 -18.57
N ARG A 288 -16.57 -12.43 -18.83
CA ARG A 288 -17.99 -12.52 -18.42
C ARG A 288 -18.68 -13.76 -18.99
N LEU A 289 -18.42 -14.09 -20.24
CA LEU A 289 -19.02 -15.26 -20.87
C LEU A 289 -18.54 -16.57 -20.25
N ALA A 290 -17.23 -16.66 -19.97
CA ALA A 290 -16.64 -17.78 -19.26
C ALA A 290 -17.19 -17.90 -17.84
N LEU A 291 -17.40 -16.78 -17.14
CA LEU A 291 -18.06 -16.77 -15.83
C LEU A 291 -19.49 -17.31 -15.90
N CYS A 292 -20.27 -16.95 -16.93
CA CYS A 292 -21.60 -17.50 -17.13
C CYS A 292 -21.59 -19.01 -17.39
N ALA A 293 -20.58 -19.52 -18.10
CA ALA A 293 -20.43 -20.95 -18.35
C ALA A 293 -20.20 -21.75 -17.06
N HIS A 294 -19.40 -21.20 -16.15
CA HIS A 294 -19.09 -21.78 -14.84
C HIS A 294 -20.18 -21.58 -13.77
N HIS A 295 -21.16 -20.71 -14.00
CA HIS A 295 -22.24 -20.47 -13.05
C HIS A 295 -23.19 -21.68 -12.96
N ALA A 296 -23.84 -21.87 -11.81
CA ALA A 296 -24.90 -22.87 -11.65
C ALA A 296 -26.03 -22.67 -12.68
N ASN A 297 -26.61 -23.76 -13.18
CA ASN A 297 -27.58 -23.76 -14.29
C ASN A 297 -28.78 -22.82 -14.09
N VAL A 298 -29.22 -22.63 -12.84
CA VAL A 298 -30.36 -21.75 -12.48
C VAL A 298 -30.08 -20.26 -12.78
N GLY A 299 -28.81 -19.83 -12.79
CA GLY A 299 -28.41 -18.44 -13.02
C GLY A 299 -27.88 -18.13 -14.43
N LYS A 300 -27.73 -19.15 -15.30
CA LYS A 300 -27.12 -18.96 -16.63
C LYS A 300 -27.96 -18.08 -17.55
N GLY A 301 -29.28 -18.19 -17.47
CA GLY A 301 -30.20 -17.38 -18.29
C GLY A 301 -30.10 -15.89 -17.96
N ALA A 302 -30.15 -15.55 -16.67
CA ALA A 302 -29.96 -14.17 -16.21
C ALA A 302 -28.59 -13.62 -16.63
N CYS A 303 -27.51 -14.39 -16.44
CA CYS A 303 -26.16 -14.00 -16.83
C CYS A 303 -26.03 -13.69 -18.34
N LEU A 304 -26.66 -14.49 -19.20
CA LEU A 304 -26.67 -14.24 -20.65
C LEU A 304 -27.51 -13.02 -21.03
N ASN A 305 -28.64 -12.80 -20.36
CA ASN A 305 -29.48 -11.62 -20.59
C ASN A 305 -28.76 -10.34 -20.19
N ASP A 306 -28.05 -10.32 -19.07
CA ASP A 306 -27.22 -9.19 -18.64
C ASP A 306 -26.13 -8.86 -19.66
N ILE A 307 -25.50 -9.89 -20.25
CA ILE A 307 -24.50 -9.71 -21.31
C ILE A 307 -25.14 -9.08 -22.56
N ARG A 308 -26.33 -9.56 -22.96
CA ARG A 308 -27.07 -9.04 -24.11
C ARG A 308 -27.43 -7.57 -23.91
N GLU A 309 -27.98 -7.22 -22.74
CA GLU A 309 -28.32 -5.84 -22.39
C GLU A 309 -27.09 -4.93 -22.36
N HIS A 310 -25.97 -5.43 -21.82
CA HIS A 310 -24.72 -4.68 -21.82
C HIS A 310 -24.24 -4.37 -23.25
N ILE A 311 -24.36 -5.32 -24.19
CA ILE A 311 -23.96 -5.11 -25.57
C ILE A 311 -24.90 -4.18 -26.33
N THR A 312 -26.23 -4.31 -26.16
CA THR A 312 -27.18 -3.37 -26.76
C THR A 312 -26.94 -1.95 -26.25
N THR A 313 -26.62 -1.78 -24.98
CA THR A 313 -26.22 -0.49 -24.40
C THR A 313 -24.93 0.06 -25.02
N VAL A 314 -23.91 -0.80 -25.22
CA VAL A 314 -22.65 -0.40 -25.88
C VAL A 314 -22.88 -0.02 -27.34
N ILE A 315 -23.73 -0.75 -28.07
CA ILE A 315 -24.13 -0.43 -29.44
C ILE A 315 -24.82 0.94 -29.47
N GLY A 316 -25.81 1.16 -28.59
CA GLY A 316 -26.51 2.45 -28.48
C GLY A 316 -25.56 3.63 -28.24
N ARG A 317 -24.57 3.46 -27.34
CA ARG A 317 -23.53 4.49 -27.10
C ARG A 317 -22.67 4.74 -28.34
N ASN A 318 -22.18 3.70 -29.01
CA ASN A 318 -21.36 3.86 -30.23
C ASN A 318 -22.16 4.48 -31.38
N LEU A 319 -23.45 4.16 -31.54
CA LEU A 319 -24.33 4.81 -32.52
C LEU A 319 -24.52 6.30 -32.22
N LYS A 320 -24.69 6.65 -30.93
CA LYS A 320 -24.75 8.06 -30.51
C LYS A 320 -23.46 8.79 -30.89
N TYR A 321 -22.29 8.23 -30.59
CA TYR A 321 -21.01 8.81 -30.97
C TYR A 321 -20.83 8.91 -32.49
N TRP A 322 -21.25 7.89 -33.24
CA TRP A 322 -21.21 7.89 -34.70
C TRP A 322 -22.05 9.01 -35.32
N ARG A 323 -23.23 9.30 -34.74
CA ARG A 323 -24.11 10.39 -35.18
C ARG A 323 -23.57 11.78 -34.83
N GLN A 324 -22.84 11.90 -33.73
CA GLN A 324 -22.27 13.17 -33.25
C GLN A 324 -20.91 13.51 -33.86
N THR A 325 -20.29 12.58 -34.57
CA THR A 325 -18.95 12.75 -35.12
C THR A 325 -19.02 13.21 -36.58
N ASP A 326 -18.40 14.36 -36.86
CA ASP A 326 -18.29 14.90 -38.23
C ASP A 326 -17.03 14.42 -38.96
N VAL A 327 -16.04 13.89 -38.22
CA VAL A 327 -14.78 13.38 -38.77
C VAL A 327 -15.01 12.05 -39.48
N ARG A 328 -14.83 12.03 -40.81
CA ARG A 328 -15.08 10.86 -41.68
C ARG A 328 -14.27 9.62 -41.27
N GLU A 329 -12.98 9.77 -40.98
CA GLU A 329 -12.10 8.66 -40.59
C GLU A 329 -12.54 8.02 -39.26
N LEU A 330 -12.89 8.85 -38.27
CA LEU A 330 -13.41 8.38 -36.99
C LEU A 330 -14.76 7.69 -37.16
N LYS A 331 -15.63 8.25 -38.02
CA LYS A 331 -16.93 7.68 -38.35
C LYS A 331 -16.82 6.30 -39.00
N ASP A 332 -15.87 6.11 -39.92
CA ASP A 332 -15.59 4.82 -40.55
C ASP A 332 -15.03 3.81 -39.54
N SER A 333 -14.16 4.24 -38.63
CA SER A 333 -13.64 3.37 -37.55
C SER A 333 -14.74 2.91 -36.58
N ILE A 334 -15.65 3.82 -36.20
CA ILE A 334 -16.79 3.51 -35.34
C ILE A 334 -17.78 2.60 -36.08
N LEU A 335 -18.00 2.81 -37.38
CA LEU A 335 -18.85 1.94 -38.20
C LEU A 335 -18.32 0.51 -38.24
N LYS A 336 -17.01 0.32 -38.48
CA LYS A 336 -16.38 -1.01 -38.42
C LYS A 336 -16.57 -1.67 -37.05
N ARG A 337 -16.35 -0.92 -35.97
CA ARG A 337 -16.61 -1.41 -34.60
C ARG A 337 -18.08 -1.82 -34.41
N LEU A 338 -19.02 -1.02 -34.92
CA LEU A 338 -20.46 -1.31 -34.85
C LEU A 338 -20.84 -2.58 -35.63
N GLN A 339 -20.25 -2.82 -36.80
CA GLN A 339 -20.45 -4.06 -37.57
C GLN A 339 -20.04 -5.29 -36.75
N HIS A 340 -18.87 -5.26 -36.12
CA HIS A 340 -18.41 -6.34 -35.25
C HIS A 340 -19.27 -6.49 -33.99
N LEU A 341 -19.69 -5.39 -33.36
CA LEU A 341 -20.60 -5.44 -32.21
C LEU A 341 -21.96 -6.06 -32.58
N ASN A 342 -22.49 -5.73 -33.76
CA ASN A 342 -23.75 -6.30 -34.25
C ASN A 342 -23.60 -7.82 -34.50
N GLN A 343 -22.48 -8.24 -35.10
CA GLN A 343 -22.19 -9.66 -35.29
C GLN A 343 -22.10 -10.42 -33.96
N VAL A 344 -21.43 -9.85 -32.96
CA VAL A 344 -21.36 -10.41 -31.59
C VAL A 344 -22.76 -10.48 -30.96
N SER A 345 -23.59 -9.44 -31.11
CA SER A 345 -24.97 -9.41 -30.61
C SER A 345 -25.84 -10.51 -31.24
N LEU A 346 -25.67 -10.76 -32.54
CA LEU A 346 -26.39 -11.81 -33.26
C LEU A 346 -26.02 -13.20 -32.74
N TYR A 347 -24.72 -13.50 -32.64
CA TYR A 347 -24.28 -14.81 -32.10
C TYR A 347 -24.67 -15.02 -30.65
N LEU A 348 -24.68 -13.97 -29.82
CA LEU A 348 -25.18 -14.04 -28.44
C LEU A 348 -26.68 -14.31 -28.35
N SER A 349 -27.46 -13.81 -29.30
CA SER A 349 -28.91 -14.05 -29.37
C SER A 349 -29.21 -15.50 -29.74
N LEU A 350 -28.33 -16.14 -30.53
CA LEU A 350 -28.45 -17.54 -30.94
C LEU A 350 -27.98 -18.56 -29.88
N LEU A 351 -27.32 -18.11 -28.81
CA LEU A 351 -26.82 -18.97 -27.74
C LEU A 351 -27.91 -19.25 -26.69
N HIS A 352 -28.13 -20.53 -26.39
CA HIS A 352 -28.93 -20.97 -25.25
C HIS A 352 -28.05 -21.33 -24.04
N THR A 353 -28.63 -21.45 -22.85
CA THR A 353 -27.93 -21.87 -21.62
C THR A 353 -27.23 -23.23 -21.74
N ASN A 354 -27.76 -24.11 -22.60
CA ASN A 354 -27.20 -25.44 -22.88
C ASN A 354 -25.98 -25.39 -23.81
N ASP A 355 -25.84 -24.30 -24.56
CA ASP A 355 -24.77 -24.11 -25.54
C ASP A 355 -23.45 -23.62 -24.91
N LEU A 356 -23.45 -23.29 -23.61
CA LEU A 356 -22.29 -22.83 -22.84
C LEU A 356 -21.36 -23.96 -22.35
N LYS A 357 -21.56 -25.20 -22.83
CA LYS A 357 -20.67 -26.33 -22.51
C LYS A 357 -19.43 -26.30 -23.41
N GLU A 358 -18.31 -26.80 -22.89
CA GLU A 358 -17.06 -26.92 -23.64
C GLU A 358 -17.30 -27.63 -24.98
N ASN A 359 -16.72 -27.09 -26.06
CA ASN A 359 -16.76 -27.60 -27.44
C ASN A 359 -18.00 -27.34 -28.32
N ASN A 360 -18.91 -26.43 -27.97
CA ASN A 360 -19.99 -26.04 -28.88
C ASN A 360 -19.49 -25.18 -30.07
N THR A 361 -19.93 -25.52 -31.29
CA THR A 361 -19.61 -24.76 -32.53
C THR A 361 -20.11 -23.32 -32.47
N LYS A 362 -21.30 -23.09 -31.89
CA LYS A 362 -21.87 -21.74 -31.71
C LYS A 362 -21.03 -20.88 -30.78
N GLN A 363 -20.49 -21.47 -29.71
CA GLN A 363 -19.62 -20.78 -28.76
C GLN A 363 -18.30 -20.40 -29.45
N LYS A 364 -17.72 -21.28 -30.26
CA LYS A 364 -16.49 -20.99 -31.04
C LYS A 364 -16.70 -19.83 -32.01
N LEU A 365 -17.83 -19.80 -32.74
CA LEU A 365 -18.17 -18.69 -33.63
C LEU A 365 -18.26 -17.35 -32.87
N LEU A 366 -18.88 -17.35 -31.69
CA LEU A 366 -18.94 -16.16 -30.85
C LEU A 366 -17.55 -15.72 -30.38
N LEU A 367 -16.71 -16.65 -29.91
CA LEU A 367 -15.36 -16.33 -29.43
C LEU A 367 -14.53 -15.68 -30.56
N ASN A 368 -14.60 -16.23 -31.77
CA ASN A 368 -13.94 -15.67 -32.96
C ASN A 368 -14.45 -14.24 -33.29
N ALA A 369 -15.77 -14.01 -33.15
CA ALA A 369 -16.34 -12.68 -33.37
C ALA A 369 -15.87 -11.66 -32.32
N ILE A 370 -15.70 -12.08 -31.06
CA ILE A 370 -15.17 -11.21 -30.00
C ILE A 370 -13.66 -10.94 -30.19
N GLU A 371 -12.92 -11.92 -30.69
CA GLU A 371 -11.51 -11.73 -31.04
C GLU A 371 -11.35 -10.71 -32.19
N ALA A 372 -12.16 -10.82 -33.24
CA ALA A 372 -12.23 -9.81 -34.31
C ALA A 372 -12.61 -8.41 -33.77
N LEU A 373 -13.57 -8.33 -32.85
CA LEU A 373 -13.92 -7.08 -32.17
C LEU A 373 -12.73 -6.49 -31.41
N THR A 374 -11.88 -7.32 -30.82
CA THR A 374 -10.70 -6.88 -30.05
C THR A 374 -9.72 -6.13 -30.96
N GLY A 375 -9.52 -6.61 -32.20
CA GLY A 375 -8.72 -5.92 -33.21
C GLY A 375 -9.28 -4.56 -33.62
N ALA A 376 -10.60 -4.45 -33.78
CA ALA A 376 -11.29 -3.21 -34.15
C ALA A 376 -11.61 -2.28 -32.96
N TRP A 377 -11.29 -2.67 -31.73
CA TRP A 377 -11.66 -1.91 -30.54
C TRP A 377 -10.77 -0.70 -30.29
N LYS A 378 -9.48 -0.73 -30.68
CA LYS A 378 -8.61 0.43 -30.51
C LYS A 378 -8.88 1.44 -31.62
N ILE A 379 -9.47 2.59 -31.27
CA ILE A 379 -9.51 3.75 -32.16
C ILE A 379 -8.15 4.44 -32.05
N ASP A 380 -7.52 4.71 -33.18
CA ASP A 380 -6.27 5.44 -33.21
C ASP A 380 -6.52 6.91 -32.84
N ILE A 381 -6.08 7.29 -31.63
CA ILE A 381 -6.26 8.64 -31.09
C ILE A 381 -5.43 9.66 -31.87
N SER A 382 -4.42 9.23 -32.63
CA SER A 382 -3.66 10.14 -33.50
C SER A 382 -4.53 10.82 -34.57
N MET A 383 -5.65 10.19 -34.97
CA MET A 383 -6.63 10.76 -35.90
C MET A 383 -7.34 11.99 -35.33
N LEU A 384 -7.53 12.06 -34.01
CA LEU A 384 -8.10 13.22 -33.33
C LEU A 384 -7.11 14.40 -33.27
N ARG A 385 -5.80 14.12 -33.21
CA ARG A 385 -4.76 15.17 -33.13
C ARG A 385 -4.53 15.87 -34.47
N LYS A 386 -4.67 15.16 -35.61
CA LYS A 386 -4.51 15.76 -36.96
C LYS A 386 -5.51 16.88 -37.23
N ASN A 387 -6.72 16.79 -36.67
CA ASN A 387 -7.77 17.78 -36.90
C ASN A 387 -7.63 19.05 -36.04
N VAL A 388 -6.95 18.98 -34.89
CA VAL A 388 -6.65 20.18 -34.08
C VAL A 388 -5.63 21.06 -34.81
N THR A 389 -4.65 20.45 -35.48
CA THR A 389 -3.63 21.20 -36.25
C THR A 389 -4.14 21.80 -37.55
N THR A 390 -5.25 21.32 -38.12
CA THR A 390 -5.86 21.90 -39.33
C THR A 390 -6.81 23.05 -39.01
N THR A 391 -7.46 23.05 -37.85
CA THR A 391 -8.27 24.18 -37.38
C THR A 391 -7.45 25.41 -36.97
N ASP A 392 -6.21 25.25 -36.49
CA ASP A 392 -5.32 26.38 -36.15
C ASP A 392 -4.62 27.03 -37.35
N ARG A 393 -4.70 26.43 -38.55
CA ARG A 393 -4.18 27.03 -39.80
C ARG A 393 -5.22 27.80 -40.60
N THR A 394 -6.44 27.90 -40.09
CA THR A 394 -7.57 28.58 -40.76
C THR A 394 -8.19 29.67 -39.88
N ARG A 395 -7.42 30.22 -38.93
CA ARG A 395 -7.75 31.47 -38.24
C ARG A 395 -6.71 32.54 -38.51
#